data_AF-A0A1F6K659-F1
#
_entry.id   AF-A0A1F6K659-F1
#
_cell.length_a   1.000
_cell.length_b   1.000
_cell.length_c   1.000
_cell.angle_alpha   90.00
_cell.angle_beta   90.00
_cell.angle_gamma   90.00
#
_symmetry.space_group_name_H-M   'P 1'
#
loop_
_entity.id
_entity.type
_entity.pdbx_description
1 polymer ?
#
loop_
_entity_poly.entity_id
_entity_poly.type
_entity_poly.pdbx_seq_one_letter_code
_entity_poly.pdbx_strand_id
1 'polypeptide(L)'
;MKEKADYQLLRYGGRVKSAGFPVDFVFEQGKSFRADPGPDSAAQTTKVFAVLRDNPPSEIRNRFFPLDRGGVKAQTKGSPALYRPVLKNDQGAGKFLPFTIGEGALAFGFPSKVAMEEGYVIPEAYFQDQLRYKGSQPAVEKELSAVKDYFRVGSMDEGRLAFERLEIECDKAGIVFRRKAQVGRNGLMFIHPAMAEKQIILPVELVVKVEERISDSLARVVEVADFRKKEFALNNNLSYRPLEAENMPTYFQADVHILPNGDFAIAELQFPDVGLFLNGLPIDGSHALRQIHAIVGPMKDKVIDGFEKIIKETIDLKGKVPLYLVTRSEVIENKEDVLEIRELAEVQAELKSRGYETQIISAASASNINCDSLMFLFNLDPTSAEFHQLARAYLMDTERKLCMIPDPFLRVAEREFTDYDHIAMTTKQSQNLQAIVREIESFNDKKDKLYTQMLALDYFLRQMGINEDVLHFCHPALPTPIPAYRYDIKSLQLAANIIKEGNLKDVNVRAIPISPDRAVLLDKDGGTLYATFRFMFVRR
;
A
#
# COMPACT_ATOMS: atom_id res chain seq x y z
N MET A 1 22.50 -20.70 22.74
CA MET A 1 21.40 -19.78 22.41
C MET A 1 21.63 -19.32 20.99
N LYS A 2 20.72 -19.58 20.05
CA LYS A 2 20.80 -18.96 18.72
C LYS A 2 20.45 -17.48 18.90
N GLU A 3 21.35 -16.60 18.47
CA GLU A 3 21.18 -15.15 18.49
C GLU A 3 19.92 -14.81 17.66
N LYS A 4 18.97 -14.08 18.25
CA LYS A 4 17.80 -13.58 17.50
C LYS A 4 18.25 -12.38 16.69
N ALA A 5 17.79 -12.24 15.45
CA ALA A 5 18.02 -11.03 14.68
C ALA A 5 17.38 -9.84 15.42
N ASP A 6 18.20 -8.86 15.77
CA ASP A 6 17.80 -7.66 16.49
C ASP A 6 17.64 -6.49 15.51
N TYR A 7 16.61 -5.69 15.73
CA TYR A 7 16.23 -4.59 14.84
C TYR A 7 16.16 -3.29 15.61
N GLN A 8 16.52 -2.20 14.94
CA GLN A 8 16.36 -0.86 15.47
C GLN A 8 15.54 0.01 14.53
N LEU A 9 14.66 0.80 15.12
CA LEU A 9 13.95 1.86 14.42
C LEU A 9 14.93 2.98 14.05
N LEU A 10 14.90 3.44 12.80
CA LEU A 10 15.69 4.58 12.36
C LEU A 10 15.12 5.88 12.93
N ARG A 11 15.86 6.51 13.86
CA ARG A 11 15.42 7.70 14.59
C ARG A 11 15.39 9.00 13.76
N TYR A 12 15.74 8.95 12.47
CA TYR A 12 15.65 10.10 11.57
C TYR A 12 14.21 10.55 11.30
N GLY A 13 13.23 9.65 11.44
CA GLY A 13 11.84 9.92 11.12
C GLY A 13 11.25 8.88 10.17
N GLY A 14 10.36 9.32 9.29
CA GLY A 14 9.72 8.45 8.32
C GLY A 14 8.82 9.24 7.37
N ARG A 15 7.87 8.52 6.75
CA ARG A 15 6.85 9.14 5.91
C ARG A 15 5.45 8.89 6.49
N VAL A 16 4.61 9.91 6.42
CA VAL A 16 3.18 9.78 6.61
C VAL A 16 2.56 9.50 5.24
N LYS A 17 1.91 8.35 5.13
CA LYS A 17 1.00 8.04 4.03
C LYS A 17 -0.39 8.52 4.43
N SER A 18 -0.97 9.43 3.66
CA SER A 18 -2.29 9.96 3.95
C SER A 18 -3.24 9.78 2.78
N ALA A 19 -4.54 9.74 3.06
CA ALA A 19 -5.55 9.77 2.04
C ALA A 19 -5.48 11.02 1.15
N GLY A 20 -5.88 10.86 -0.10
CA GLY A 20 -6.02 11.97 -1.04
C GLY A 20 -7.12 12.94 -0.63
N PHE A 21 -8.19 12.42 -0.02
CA PHE A 21 -9.40 13.19 0.23
C PHE A 21 -9.87 13.07 1.69
N PRO A 22 -10.51 14.11 2.28
CA PRO A 22 -11.00 14.07 3.65
C PRO A 22 -11.99 12.94 3.91
N VAL A 23 -11.87 12.33 5.09
CA VAL A 23 -12.79 11.29 5.56
C VAL A 23 -14.14 11.85 5.96
N ASP A 24 -14.21 13.14 6.35
CA ASP A 24 -15.47 13.82 6.68
C ASP A 24 -16.53 13.58 5.61
N PHE A 25 -16.11 13.62 4.34
CA PHE A 25 -17.02 13.45 3.21
C PHE A 25 -17.85 12.18 3.27
N VAL A 26 -17.28 11.07 3.74
CA VAL A 26 -18.00 9.79 3.86
C VAL A 26 -18.81 9.75 5.15
N PHE A 27 -18.20 10.19 6.25
CA PHE A 27 -18.81 10.16 7.58
C PHE A 27 -20.03 11.08 7.70
N GLU A 28 -20.02 12.23 7.04
CA GLU A 28 -21.14 13.17 7.02
C GLU A 28 -22.39 12.56 6.36
N GLN A 29 -22.23 11.69 5.35
CA GLN A 29 -23.39 11.09 4.66
C GLN A 29 -24.11 10.05 5.50
N GLY A 30 -23.38 9.35 6.37
CA GLY A 30 -23.92 8.41 7.35
C GLY A 30 -24.45 9.10 8.63
N LYS A 31 -24.10 10.37 8.86
CA LYS A 31 -24.34 11.07 10.13
C LYS A 31 -25.81 11.18 10.50
N SER A 32 -26.69 11.43 9.52
CA SER A 32 -28.13 11.58 9.74
C SER A 32 -28.74 10.31 10.32
N PHE A 33 -28.51 9.16 9.69
CA PHE A 33 -28.96 7.88 10.22
C PHE A 33 -28.27 7.50 11.53
N ARG A 34 -26.97 7.78 11.68
CA ARG A 34 -26.23 7.49 12.92
C ARG A 34 -26.74 8.27 14.13
N ALA A 35 -27.16 9.52 13.92
CA ALA A 35 -27.64 10.40 15.00
C ALA A 35 -29.13 10.16 15.34
N ASP A 36 -29.97 9.93 14.33
CA ASP A 36 -31.40 9.71 14.49
C ASP A 36 -31.90 8.60 13.52
N PRO A 37 -31.78 7.31 13.90
CA PRO A 37 -32.15 6.21 13.04
C PRO A 37 -33.67 6.13 12.81
N GLY A 38 -34.12 6.39 11.57
CA GLY A 38 -35.52 6.28 11.17
C GLY A 38 -35.71 6.03 9.66
N PRO A 39 -36.95 5.78 9.20
CA PRO A 39 -37.26 5.58 7.77
C PRO A 39 -36.77 6.71 6.85
N ASP A 40 -36.93 7.96 7.27
CA ASP A 40 -36.52 9.11 6.48
C ASP A 40 -34.99 9.27 6.42
N SER A 41 -34.29 9.13 7.56
CA SER A 41 -32.83 9.21 7.59
C SER A 41 -32.18 8.04 6.85
N ALA A 42 -32.74 6.83 6.93
CA ALA A 42 -32.29 5.67 6.16
C ALA A 42 -32.44 5.88 4.64
N ALA A 43 -33.61 6.39 4.20
CA ALA A 43 -33.85 6.71 2.80
C ALA A 43 -32.93 7.83 2.30
N GLN A 44 -32.69 8.86 3.13
CA GLN A 44 -31.79 9.96 2.81
C GLN A 44 -30.34 9.47 2.68
N THR A 45 -29.79 8.78 3.68
CA THR A 45 -28.42 8.24 3.63
C THR A 45 -28.21 7.36 2.41
N THR A 46 -29.15 6.45 2.14
CA THR A 46 -29.07 5.56 0.98
C THR A 46 -29.09 6.34 -0.35
N LYS A 47 -30.00 7.31 -0.47
CA LYS A 47 -30.09 8.18 -1.66
C LYS A 47 -28.81 8.97 -1.88
N VAL A 48 -28.23 9.52 -0.82
CA VAL A 48 -27.00 10.30 -0.93
C VAL A 48 -25.83 9.44 -1.40
N PHE A 49 -25.61 8.25 -0.82
CA PHE A 49 -24.59 7.33 -1.31
C PHE A 49 -24.83 6.89 -2.77
N ALA A 50 -26.08 6.67 -3.19
CA ALA A 50 -26.39 6.38 -4.59
C ALA A 50 -26.00 7.54 -5.52
N VAL A 51 -26.35 8.79 -5.16
CA VAL A 51 -25.95 9.99 -5.92
C VAL A 51 -24.43 10.12 -5.99
N LEU A 52 -23.71 9.86 -4.90
CA LEU A 52 -22.25 9.90 -4.88
C LEU A 52 -21.60 8.87 -5.81
N ARG A 53 -22.21 7.67 -5.94
CA ARG A 53 -21.76 6.64 -6.89
C ARG A 53 -21.95 7.07 -8.34
N ASP A 54 -23.09 7.69 -8.64
CA ASP A 54 -23.46 8.07 -10.00
C ASP A 54 -22.84 9.39 -10.46
N ASN A 55 -22.58 10.32 -9.53
CA ASN A 55 -22.07 11.64 -9.80
C ASN A 55 -21.16 12.15 -8.68
N PRO A 56 -19.95 11.56 -8.52
CA PRO A 56 -18.99 12.03 -7.54
C PRO A 56 -18.61 13.50 -7.80
N PRO A 57 -18.42 14.31 -6.73
CA PRO A 57 -18.04 15.72 -6.84
C PRO A 57 -16.63 15.87 -7.41
N SER A 58 -16.30 17.08 -7.89
CA SER A 58 -15.04 17.40 -8.57
C SER A 58 -13.82 16.96 -7.77
N GLU A 59 -13.82 17.23 -6.48
CA GLU A 59 -12.68 17.02 -5.60
C GLU A 59 -12.36 15.53 -5.45
N ILE A 60 -13.40 14.68 -5.44
CA ILE A 60 -13.24 13.22 -5.46
C ILE A 60 -12.81 12.76 -6.85
N ARG A 61 -13.45 13.24 -7.91
CA ARG A 61 -13.08 12.87 -9.29
C ARG A 61 -11.63 13.19 -9.61
N ASN A 62 -11.12 14.29 -9.11
CA ASN A 62 -9.73 14.71 -9.29
C ASN A 62 -8.73 13.70 -8.72
N ARG A 63 -9.12 12.92 -7.69
CA ARG A 63 -8.29 11.83 -7.14
C ARG A 63 -8.26 10.56 -7.99
N PHE A 64 -9.09 10.48 -9.02
CA PHE A 64 -9.06 9.43 -10.02
C PHE A 64 -8.33 9.86 -11.30
N PHE A 65 -7.63 11.00 -11.29
CA PHE A 65 -6.82 11.44 -12.43
C PHE A 65 -5.93 10.28 -12.94
N PRO A 66 -5.82 10.05 -14.26
CA PRO A 66 -6.30 10.88 -15.36
C PRO A 66 -7.73 10.52 -15.86
N LEU A 67 -8.50 9.73 -15.11
CA LEU A 67 -9.82 9.30 -15.56
C LEU A 67 -10.77 10.49 -15.80
N ASP A 68 -11.59 10.34 -16.83
CA ASP A 68 -12.69 11.23 -17.13
C ASP A 68 -13.92 10.91 -16.26
N ARG A 69 -14.97 11.74 -16.36
CA ARG A 69 -16.19 11.55 -15.57
C ARG A 69 -16.85 10.19 -15.81
N GLY A 70 -16.82 9.69 -17.05
CA GLY A 70 -17.36 8.38 -17.39
C GLY A 70 -16.59 7.23 -16.73
N GLY A 71 -15.26 7.28 -16.81
CA GLY A 71 -14.36 6.31 -16.18
C GLY A 71 -14.49 6.29 -14.66
N VAL A 72 -14.56 7.44 -14.00
CA VAL A 72 -14.79 7.50 -12.55
C VAL A 72 -16.13 6.86 -12.18
N LYS A 73 -17.21 7.23 -12.88
CA LYS A 73 -18.54 6.65 -12.63
C LYS A 73 -18.55 5.14 -12.78
N ALA A 74 -17.88 4.60 -13.80
CA ALA A 74 -17.78 3.16 -14.01
C ALA A 74 -17.09 2.47 -12.81
N GLN A 75 -16.02 3.07 -12.27
CA GLN A 75 -15.33 2.54 -11.10
C GLN A 75 -16.17 2.64 -9.81
N THR A 76 -16.84 3.77 -9.56
CA THR A 76 -17.60 3.99 -8.32
C THR A 76 -18.93 3.23 -8.28
N LYS A 77 -19.55 2.96 -9.44
CA LYS A 77 -20.83 2.22 -9.51
C LYS A 77 -20.67 0.73 -9.18
N GLY A 78 -19.59 0.09 -9.66
CA GLY A 78 -19.34 -1.33 -9.49
C GLY A 78 -18.46 -1.71 -8.30
N SER A 79 -17.83 -0.73 -7.64
CA SER A 79 -16.86 -1.00 -6.57
C SER A 79 -17.47 -0.82 -5.17
N PRO A 80 -17.23 -1.74 -4.22
CA PRO A 80 -17.57 -1.52 -2.81
C PRO A 80 -16.82 -0.30 -2.24
N ALA A 81 -15.68 0.05 -2.84
CA ALA A 81 -14.75 1.08 -2.37
C ALA A 81 -15.07 2.50 -2.87
N LEU A 82 -16.28 3.02 -2.66
CA LEU A 82 -16.60 4.44 -2.95
C LEU A 82 -15.59 5.40 -2.29
N TYR A 83 -15.13 5.01 -1.11
CA TYR A 83 -14.20 5.74 -0.27
C TYR A 83 -12.73 5.43 -0.60
N ARG A 84 -12.42 4.70 -1.69
CA ARG A 84 -11.02 4.38 -2.03
C ARG A 84 -10.12 5.63 -2.06
N PRO A 85 -10.52 6.78 -2.64
CA PRO A 85 -9.71 8.01 -2.56
C PRO A 85 -9.61 8.63 -1.16
N VAL A 86 -10.54 8.26 -0.28
CA VAL A 86 -10.72 8.76 1.08
C VAL A 86 -9.93 7.93 2.10
N LEU A 87 -9.75 6.63 1.86
CA LEU A 87 -9.06 5.72 2.78
C LEU A 87 -7.80 5.09 2.22
N LYS A 88 -7.55 5.16 0.92
CA LYS A 88 -6.27 4.67 0.41
C LYS A 88 -5.17 5.69 0.64
N ASN A 89 -4.16 5.21 1.34
CA ASN A 89 -2.91 5.88 1.65
C ASN A 89 -1.79 5.40 0.69
N ASP A 90 -2.11 4.56 -0.30
CA ASP A 90 -1.16 4.05 -1.29
C ASP A 90 -0.81 5.12 -2.34
N GLN A 91 0.35 4.93 -2.97
CA GLN A 91 0.92 5.83 -3.97
C GLN A 91 0.02 5.89 -5.20
N GLY A 92 -0.30 7.11 -5.67
CA GLY A 92 -1.36 7.33 -6.66
C GLY A 92 -2.36 8.37 -6.18
N ALA A 93 -3.31 7.93 -5.36
CA ALA A 93 -4.37 8.78 -4.82
C ALA A 93 -4.01 9.42 -3.48
N GLY A 94 -3.07 8.84 -2.72
CA GLY A 94 -2.65 9.31 -1.40
C GLY A 94 -1.56 10.39 -1.42
N LYS A 95 -1.42 11.10 -0.29
CA LYS A 95 -0.39 12.09 -0.03
C LYS A 95 0.81 11.50 0.72
N PHE A 96 1.99 12.05 0.48
CA PHE A 96 3.23 11.69 1.20
C PHE A 96 3.81 12.90 1.91
N LEU A 97 3.97 12.81 3.23
CA LEU A 97 4.57 13.86 4.04
C LEU A 97 5.74 13.30 4.86
N PRO A 98 6.82 14.05 5.08
CA PRO A 98 7.86 13.65 6.03
C PRO A 98 7.39 13.84 7.49
N PHE A 99 7.87 13.00 8.40
CA PHE A 99 7.87 13.27 9.84
C PHE A 99 9.26 13.01 10.42
N THR A 100 9.55 13.61 11.58
CA THR A 100 10.79 13.38 12.35
C THR A 100 10.49 12.94 13.77
N ILE A 101 11.52 12.52 14.50
CA ILE A 101 11.43 12.08 15.90
C ILE A 101 12.30 13.02 16.75
N GLY A 102 11.80 13.49 17.90
CA GLY A 102 12.56 14.42 18.74
C GLY A 102 11.96 14.69 20.13
N GLU A 103 12.75 15.32 20.99
CA GLU A 103 12.37 15.72 22.36
C GLU A 103 11.81 17.15 22.38
N GLY A 104 10.69 17.38 23.09
CA GLY A 104 10.22 18.75 23.36
C GLY A 104 8.78 18.82 23.89
N ALA A 105 8.51 19.80 24.76
CA ALA A 105 7.20 20.07 25.40
C ALA A 105 6.03 20.43 24.43
N LEU A 106 6.24 20.30 23.12
CA LEU A 106 5.25 20.47 22.03
C LEU A 106 5.06 19.18 21.21
N ALA A 107 5.63 18.04 21.65
CA ALA A 107 5.69 16.78 20.90
C ALA A 107 4.32 16.07 20.69
N PHE A 108 3.22 16.57 21.26
CA PHE A 108 1.87 16.10 20.97
C PHE A 108 1.01 17.28 20.49
N GLY A 109 1.19 17.67 19.22
CA GLY A 109 0.49 18.78 18.57
C GLY A 109 -0.50 18.32 17.50
N PHE A 110 -1.11 17.16 17.66
CA PHE A 110 -2.16 16.73 16.73
C PHE A 110 -3.46 17.53 16.93
N PRO A 111 -4.20 17.79 15.84
CA PRO A 111 -3.88 17.39 14.47
C PRO A 111 -2.88 18.33 13.79
N SER A 112 -2.01 17.77 12.93
CA SER A 112 -1.15 18.55 12.05
C SER A 112 -1.89 18.93 10.78
N LYS A 113 -1.60 20.09 10.18
CA LYS A 113 -2.29 20.56 8.98
C LYS A 113 -1.38 20.54 7.75
N VAL A 114 -1.88 20.06 6.62
CA VAL A 114 -1.18 20.14 5.32
C VAL A 114 -1.17 21.60 4.85
N ALA A 115 0.02 22.15 4.62
CA ALA A 115 0.19 23.49 4.06
C ALA A 115 0.10 23.50 2.54
N MET A 116 0.75 22.52 1.92
CA MET A 116 0.85 22.42 0.47
C MET A 116 0.87 20.97 0.01
N GLU A 117 0.37 20.78 -1.20
CA GLU A 117 0.36 19.54 -1.93
C GLU A 117 0.76 19.85 -3.37
N GLU A 118 1.69 19.08 -3.92
CA GLU A 118 2.13 19.22 -5.30
C GLU A 118 1.77 17.95 -6.07
N GLY A 119 1.29 18.09 -7.31
CA GLY A 119 1.20 16.95 -8.22
C GLY A 119 2.58 16.62 -8.81
N TYR A 120 2.96 15.35 -8.82
CA TYR A 120 4.19 14.90 -9.47
C TYR A 120 3.93 13.72 -10.40
N VAL A 121 4.50 13.79 -11.60
CA VAL A 121 4.28 12.81 -12.68
C VAL A 121 5.55 12.02 -12.93
N ILE A 122 5.44 10.70 -12.80
CA ILE A 122 6.52 9.74 -13.01
C ILE A 122 6.26 9.02 -14.33
N PRO A 123 7.14 9.14 -15.34
CA PRO A 123 7.06 8.28 -16.52
C PRO A 123 7.26 6.81 -16.12
N GLU A 124 6.35 5.96 -16.57
CA GLU A 124 6.44 4.51 -16.40
C GLU A 124 7.64 3.96 -17.17
N ALA A 125 8.25 2.88 -16.67
CA ALA A 125 9.53 2.40 -17.18
C ALA A 125 9.48 2.05 -18.68
N TYR A 126 8.44 1.34 -19.12
CA TYR A 126 8.27 1.00 -20.54
C TYR A 126 8.08 2.23 -21.44
N PHE A 127 7.42 3.27 -20.94
CA PHE A 127 7.21 4.51 -21.69
C PHE A 127 8.52 5.29 -21.78
N GLN A 128 9.23 5.41 -20.66
CA GLN A 128 10.52 6.10 -20.61
C GLN A 128 11.57 5.44 -21.53
N ASP A 129 11.61 4.11 -21.59
CA ASP A 129 12.54 3.39 -22.47
C ASP A 129 12.22 3.58 -23.96
N GLN A 130 10.94 3.62 -24.33
CA GLN A 130 10.53 3.93 -25.70
C GLN A 130 10.94 5.35 -26.10
N LEU A 131 10.76 6.34 -25.20
CA LEU A 131 11.21 7.71 -25.44
C LEU A 131 12.72 7.78 -25.64
N ARG A 132 13.50 7.07 -24.80
CA ARG A 132 14.96 7.01 -24.95
C ARG A 132 15.39 6.36 -26.27
N TYR A 133 14.76 5.25 -26.65
CA TYR A 133 15.10 4.51 -27.87
C TYR A 133 14.76 5.29 -29.15
N LYS A 134 13.60 5.97 -29.18
CA LYS A 134 13.16 6.74 -30.35
C LYS A 134 13.86 8.09 -30.51
N GLY A 135 14.61 8.54 -29.50
CA GLY A 135 15.25 9.85 -29.49
C GLY A 135 14.24 10.98 -29.31
N SER A 136 14.63 12.21 -29.67
CA SER A 136 13.78 13.40 -29.42
C SER A 136 12.47 13.35 -30.19
N GLN A 137 11.37 13.59 -29.47
CA GLN A 137 10.01 13.63 -30.01
C GLN A 137 9.33 14.92 -29.54
N PRO A 138 9.58 16.06 -30.21
CA PRO A 138 9.20 17.38 -29.66
C PRO A 138 7.72 17.53 -29.32
N ALA A 139 6.82 16.93 -30.11
CA ALA A 139 5.38 16.96 -29.85
C ALA A 139 5.00 16.17 -28.58
N VAL A 140 5.59 14.97 -28.40
CA VAL A 140 5.37 14.13 -27.21
C VAL A 140 5.98 14.78 -25.97
N GLU A 141 7.20 15.32 -26.08
CA GLU A 141 7.89 16.04 -25.00
C GLU A 141 7.09 17.28 -24.55
N LYS A 142 6.53 18.03 -25.49
CA LYS A 142 5.68 19.19 -25.21
C LYS A 142 4.43 18.79 -24.42
N GLU A 143 3.67 17.79 -24.87
CA GLU A 143 2.45 17.38 -24.16
C GLU A 143 2.77 16.71 -22.82
N LEU A 144 3.88 15.97 -22.72
CA LEU A 144 4.36 15.43 -21.44
C LEU A 144 4.69 16.55 -20.44
N SER A 145 5.36 17.61 -20.91
CA SER A 145 5.62 18.80 -20.09
C SER A 145 4.33 19.46 -19.66
N ALA A 146 3.35 19.60 -20.58
CA ALA A 146 2.05 20.17 -20.25
C ALA A 146 1.31 19.36 -19.17
N VAL A 147 1.30 18.02 -19.27
CA VAL A 147 0.72 17.15 -18.23
C VAL A 147 1.42 17.37 -16.88
N LYS A 148 2.76 17.41 -16.86
CA LYS A 148 3.55 17.69 -15.65
C LYS A 148 3.18 19.04 -15.03
N ASP A 149 3.13 20.09 -15.84
CA ASP A 149 2.86 21.45 -15.37
C ASP A 149 1.45 21.60 -14.82
N TYR A 150 0.44 21.12 -15.55
CA TYR A 150 -0.96 21.23 -15.12
C TYR A 150 -1.25 20.36 -13.89
N PHE A 151 -0.73 19.14 -13.85
CA PHE A 151 -0.91 18.27 -12.68
C PHE A 151 -0.25 18.87 -11.43
N ARG A 152 0.96 19.45 -11.57
CA ARG A 152 1.69 20.10 -10.49
C ARG A 152 0.91 21.23 -9.83
N VAL A 153 0.28 22.09 -10.62
CA VAL A 153 -0.47 23.26 -10.11
C VAL A 153 -1.94 22.96 -9.77
N GLY A 154 -2.39 21.71 -9.97
CA GLY A 154 -3.75 21.29 -9.65
C GLY A 154 -4.81 21.59 -10.73
N SER A 155 -4.39 21.97 -11.95
CA SER A 155 -5.26 22.21 -13.10
C SER A 155 -5.69 20.89 -13.76
N MET A 156 -6.60 20.17 -13.10
CA MET A 156 -6.94 18.78 -13.47
C MET A 156 -7.65 18.65 -14.82
N ASP A 157 -8.45 19.63 -15.23
CA ASP A 157 -9.18 19.57 -16.50
C ASP A 157 -8.23 19.83 -17.68
N GLU A 158 -7.37 20.85 -17.58
CA GLU A 158 -6.32 21.13 -18.56
C GLU A 158 -5.31 19.98 -18.62
N GLY A 159 -4.95 19.42 -17.46
CA GLY A 159 -4.07 18.25 -17.35
C GLY A 159 -4.65 17.01 -18.03
N ARG A 160 -5.97 16.80 -17.96
CA ARG A 160 -6.64 15.69 -18.65
C ARG A 160 -6.62 15.87 -20.16
N LEU A 161 -6.90 17.09 -20.65
CA LEU A 161 -6.80 17.40 -22.07
C LEU A 161 -5.36 17.23 -22.58
N ALA A 162 -4.36 17.63 -21.80
CA ALA A 162 -2.95 17.38 -22.13
C ALA A 162 -2.61 15.89 -22.13
N PHE A 163 -3.19 15.10 -21.22
CA PHE A 163 -3.00 13.66 -21.17
C PHE A 163 -3.59 12.95 -22.40
N GLU A 164 -4.79 13.36 -22.83
CA GLU A 164 -5.43 12.85 -24.05
C GLU A 164 -4.63 13.23 -25.31
N ARG A 165 -4.12 14.47 -25.39
CA ARG A 165 -3.24 14.88 -26.49
C ARG A 165 -1.92 14.12 -26.48
N LEU A 166 -1.33 13.89 -25.30
CA LEU A 166 -0.12 13.09 -25.16
C LEU A 166 -0.32 11.69 -25.71
N GLU A 167 -1.45 11.04 -25.41
CA GLU A 167 -1.80 9.74 -25.96
C GLU A 167 -1.88 9.76 -27.50
N ILE A 168 -2.55 10.75 -28.07
CA ILE A 168 -2.65 10.93 -29.53
C ILE A 168 -1.27 11.14 -30.18
N GLU A 169 -0.42 11.98 -29.58
CA GLU A 169 0.93 12.23 -30.10
C GLU A 169 1.86 11.02 -29.95
N CYS A 170 1.70 10.24 -28.87
CA CYS A 170 2.40 8.96 -28.71
C CYS A 170 2.01 7.98 -29.82
N ASP A 171 0.71 7.84 -30.10
CA ASP A 171 0.21 6.97 -31.16
C ASP A 171 0.78 7.37 -32.53
N LYS A 172 0.79 8.67 -32.86
CA LYS A 172 1.42 9.20 -34.09
C LYS A 172 2.92 8.90 -34.17
N ALA A 173 3.62 8.99 -33.04
CA ALA A 173 5.04 8.66 -32.93
C ALA A 173 5.30 7.14 -32.88
N GLY A 174 4.26 6.31 -32.89
CA GLY A 174 4.35 4.87 -32.73
C GLY A 174 4.93 4.45 -31.38
N ILE A 175 4.64 5.22 -30.33
CA ILE A 175 5.00 4.94 -28.94
C ILE A 175 3.77 4.38 -28.25
N VAL A 176 3.90 3.20 -27.65
CA VAL A 176 2.83 2.58 -26.88
C VAL A 176 2.68 3.35 -25.57
N PHE A 177 1.60 4.12 -25.45
CA PHE A 177 1.25 4.86 -24.22
C PHE A 177 0.27 4.12 -23.33
N ARG A 178 -0.59 3.25 -23.89
CA ARG A 178 -1.48 2.38 -23.13
C ARG A 178 -1.21 0.92 -23.47
N ARG A 179 -1.24 0.05 -22.46
CA ARG A 179 -0.96 -1.38 -22.61
C ARG A 179 -1.86 -2.25 -21.74
N LYS A 180 -1.90 -3.54 -22.06
CA LYS A 180 -2.53 -4.55 -21.22
C LYS A 180 -1.53 -5.00 -20.16
N ALA A 181 -1.79 -4.65 -18.90
CA ALA A 181 -0.93 -4.93 -17.76
C ALA A 181 -1.76 -5.01 -16.47
N GLN A 182 -1.25 -5.71 -15.45
CA GLN A 182 -1.91 -5.69 -14.14
C GLN A 182 -1.74 -4.32 -13.49
N VAL A 183 -0.51 -3.80 -13.48
CA VAL A 183 -0.09 -2.48 -12.97
C VAL A 183 0.53 -1.63 -14.09
N GLY A 184 0.48 -0.30 -14.00
CA GLY A 184 1.16 0.60 -14.95
C GLY A 184 0.58 0.54 -16.37
N ARG A 185 -0.76 0.64 -16.47
CA ARG A 185 -1.51 0.50 -17.73
C ARG A 185 -1.35 1.67 -18.71
N ASN A 186 -1.05 2.85 -18.18
CA ASN A 186 -0.80 4.07 -18.95
C ASN A 186 0.68 4.43 -18.87
N GLY A 187 1.18 5.35 -19.70
CA GLY A 187 2.60 5.68 -19.76
C GLY A 187 3.12 6.49 -18.57
N LEU A 188 2.23 6.90 -17.66
CA LEU A 188 2.51 7.78 -16.55
C LEU A 188 1.88 7.26 -15.26
N MET A 189 2.61 7.46 -14.16
CA MET A 189 2.15 7.33 -12.79
C MET A 189 2.12 8.72 -12.12
N PHE A 190 1.18 8.92 -11.20
CA PHE A 190 0.93 10.19 -10.52
C PHE A 190 1.09 10.01 -9.02
N ILE A 191 1.73 10.95 -8.33
CA ILE A 191 1.83 10.96 -6.87
C ILE A 191 1.59 12.39 -6.33
N HIS A 192 1.27 12.48 -5.04
CA HIS A 192 0.99 13.75 -4.36
C HIS A 192 1.94 13.98 -3.17
N PRO A 193 3.21 14.36 -3.40
CA PRO A 193 4.06 14.83 -2.31
C PRO A 193 3.47 16.07 -1.65
N ALA A 194 3.55 16.15 -0.32
CA ALA A 194 2.94 17.21 0.47
C ALA A 194 3.82 17.63 1.65
N MET A 195 3.52 18.81 2.21
CA MET A 195 4.21 19.36 3.37
C MET A 195 3.19 19.86 4.39
N ALA A 196 3.53 19.71 5.67
CA ALA A 196 2.72 20.25 6.76
C ALA A 196 3.08 21.71 7.06
N GLU A 197 2.13 22.48 7.60
CA GLU A 197 2.33 23.88 8.04
C GLU A 197 3.42 23.98 9.12
N LYS A 198 3.50 22.96 9.97
CA LYS A 198 4.56 22.76 10.95
C LYS A 198 5.11 21.35 10.76
N GLN A 199 6.41 21.19 10.99
CA GLN A 199 7.05 19.89 10.96
C GLN A 199 6.31 18.91 11.88
N ILE A 200 5.97 17.72 11.35
CA ILE A 200 5.37 16.64 12.14
C ILE A 200 6.50 16.00 12.94
N ILE A 201 6.48 16.17 14.25
CA ILE A 201 7.47 15.60 15.17
C ILE A 201 6.76 14.62 16.09
N LEU A 202 7.19 13.36 16.06
CA LEU A 202 6.72 12.34 17.00
C LEU A 202 7.60 12.33 18.26
N PRO A 203 7.00 12.23 19.46
CA PRO A 203 7.76 12.14 20.70
C PRO A 203 8.57 10.85 20.76
N VAL A 204 9.76 10.94 21.35
CA VAL A 204 10.63 9.78 21.55
C VAL A 204 9.92 8.67 22.33
N GLU A 205 9.14 9.03 23.35
CA GLU A 205 8.43 8.09 24.24
C GLU A 205 7.38 7.27 23.49
N LEU A 206 6.63 7.91 22.58
CA LEU A 206 5.69 7.20 21.71
C LEU A 206 6.43 6.23 20.81
N VAL A 207 7.54 6.68 20.21
CA VAL A 207 8.31 5.87 19.27
C VAL A 207 8.99 4.69 19.95
N VAL A 208 9.41 4.82 21.21
CA VAL A 208 9.91 3.68 22.02
C VAL A 208 8.82 2.62 22.19
N LYS A 209 7.59 3.02 22.56
CA LYS A 209 6.46 2.07 22.66
C LYS A 209 6.14 1.40 21.33
N VAL A 210 6.22 2.16 20.23
CA VAL A 210 6.03 1.64 18.86
C VAL A 210 7.11 0.61 18.51
N GLU A 211 8.37 0.90 18.81
CA GLU A 211 9.50 -0.03 18.58
C GLU A 211 9.36 -1.33 19.40
N GLU A 212 9.00 -1.24 20.68
CA GLU A 212 8.73 -2.41 21.53
C GLU A 212 7.59 -3.26 20.96
N ARG A 213 6.45 -2.64 20.63
CA ARG A 213 5.28 -3.33 20.09
C ARG A 213 5.57 -3.97 18.73
N ILE A 214 6.36 -3.32 17.89
CA ILE A 214 6.77 -3.87 16.59
C ILE A 214 7.75 -5.04 16.78
N SER A 215 8.63 -5.00 17.77
CA SER A 215 9.54 -6.11 18.07
C SER A 215 8.77 -7.38 18.48
N ASP A 216 7.75 -7.24 19.34
CA ASP A 216 6.85 -8.35 19.71
C ASP A 216 6.08 -8.89 18.50
N SER A 217 5.69 -7.98 17.60
CA SER A 217 4.95 -8.29 16.38
C SER A 217 5.81 -9.04 15.37
N LEU A 218 7.06 -8.63 15.21
CA LEU A 218 8.04 -9.32 14.36
C LEU A 218 8.30 -10.74 14.87
N ALA A 219 8.41 -10.94 16.18
CA ALA A 219 8.58 -12.27 16.75
C ALA A 219 7.41 -13.21 16.36
N ARG A 220 6.17 -12.72 16.42
CA ARG A 220 4.98 -13.46 15.97
C ARG A 220 4.99 -13.72 14.46
N VAL A 221 5.39 -12.75 13.64
CA VAL A 221 5.54 -12.95 12.19
C VAL A 221 6.54 -14.05 11.89
N VAL A 222 7.67 -14.10 12.60
CA VAL A 222 8.68 -15.16 12.45
C VAL A 222 8.10 -16.53 12.81
N GLU A 223 7.33 -16.63 13.89
CA GLU A 223 6.66 -17.87 14.29
C GLU A 223 5.66 -18.36 13.23
N VAL A 224 4.83 -17.45 12.70
CA VAL A 224 3.87 -17.76 11.62
C VAL A 224 4.62 -18.17 10.35
N ALA A 225 5.66 -17.45 9.96
CA ALA A 225 6.47 -17.78 8.78
C ALA A 225 7.11 -19.17 8.91
N ASP A 226 7.66 -19.50 10.07
CA ASP A 226 8.24 -20.81 10.35
C ASP A 226 7.19 -21.94 10.32
N PHE A 227 5.99 -21.67 10.86
CA PHE A 227 4.86 -22.59 10.76
C PHE A 227 4.43 -22.82 9.31
N ARG A 228 4.23 -21.76 8.52
CA ARG A 228 3.88 -21.84 7.09
C ARG A 228 4.94 -22.57 6.27
N LYS A 229 6.22 -22.36 6.60
CA LYS A 229 7.34 -23.07 5.99
C LYS A 229 7.30 -24.57 6.28
N LYS A 230 6.98 -24.98 7.52
CA LYS A 230 6.78 -26.39 7.88
C LYS A 230 5.60 -27.01 7.14
N GLU A 231 4.46 -26.33 7.10
CA GLU A 231 3.28 -26.80 6.35
C GLU A 231 3.61 -26.98 4.87
N PHE A 232 4.27 -26.00 4.25
CA PHE A 232 4.66 -26.06 2.86
C PHE A 232 5.63 -27.21 2.59
N ALA A 233 6.65 -27.39 3.43
CA ALA A 233 7.61 -28.48 3.30
C ALA A 233 6.92 -29.85 3.39
N LEU A 234 6.05 -30.04 4.38
CA LEU A 234 5.28 -31.27 4.55
C LEU A 234 4.39 -31.56 3.34
N ASN A 235 3.62 -30.58 2.89
CA ASN A 235 2.70 -30.73 1.75
C ASN A 235 3.41 -31.02 0.42
N ASN A 236 4.70 -30.69 0.32
CA ASN A 236 5.51 -30.89 -0.88
C ASN A 236 6.54 -32.04 -0.74
N ASN A 237 6.53 -32.80 0.36
CA ASN A 237 7.53 -33.84 0.67
C ASN A 237 8.98 -33.32 0.63
N LEU A 238 9.21 -32.13 1.20
CA LEU A 238 10.52 -31.49 1.27
C LEU A 238 11.07 -31.53 2.70
N SER A 239 12.39 -31.47 2.82
CA SER A 239 13.05 -31.29 4.11
C SER A 239 12.71 -29.92 4.68
N TYR A 240 12.42 -29.88 5.98
CA TYR A 240 12.22 -28.62 6.68
C TYR A 240 13.58 -27.96 6.98
N ARG A 241 13.74 -26.72 6.52
CA ARG A 241 14.85 -25.83 6.86
C ARG A 241 14.35 -24.82 7.90
N PRO A 242 14.91 -24.75 9.12
CA PRO A 242 14.53 -23.75 10.10
C PRO A 242 14.74 -22.33 9.58
N LEU A 243 13.92 -21.40 10.05
CA LEU A 243 14.17 -19.97 9.86
C LEU A 243 15.32 -19.53 10.78
N GLU A 244 16.37 -18.95 10.19
CA GLU A 244 17.61 -18.60 10.89
C GLU A 244 17.88 -17.09 10.85
N ALA A 245 18.62 -16.60 11.85
CA ALA A 245 18.92 -15.18 11.99
C ALA A 245 19.62 -14.59 10.77
N GLU A 246 20.47 -15.36 10.09
CA GLU A 246 21.14 -14.97 8.84
C GLU A 246 20.18 -14.74 7.67
N ASN A 247 19.00 -15.39 7.67
CA ASN A 247 17.98 -15.25 6.63
C ASN A 247 16.90 -14.23 7.01
N MET A 248 17.06 -13.51 8.11
CA MET A 248 16.17 -12.43 8.50
C MET A 248 16.40 -11.18 7.64
N PRO A 249 15.36 -10.37 7.37
CA PRO A 249 15.44 -9.22 6.47
C PRO A 249 16.49 -8.22 6.94
N THR A 250 17.19 -7.59 6.01
CA THR A 250 18.11 -6.49 6.32
C THR A 250 17.38 -5.29 6.94
N TYR A 251 16.15 -5.07 6.49
CA TYR A 251 15.25 -4.03 6.99
C TYR A 251 13.80 -4.41 6.71
N PHE A 252 12.88 -3.74 7.39
CA PHE A 252 11.45 -3.82 7.11
C PHE A 252 10.78 -2.49 7.44
N GLN A 253 9.57 -2.29 6.93
CA GLN A 253 8.77 -1.11 7.23
C GLN A 253 7.56 -1.50 8.08
N ALA A 254 7.15 -0.61 8.97
CA ALA A 254 5.93 -0.78 9.76
C ALA A 254 5.00 0.41 9.52
N ASP A 255 3.78 0.11 9.14
CA ASP A 255 2.70 1.07 9.01
C ASP A 255 1.94 1.15 10.34
N VAL A 256 1.89 2.33 10.93
CA VAL A 256 1.35 2.55 12.27
C VAL A 256 0.28 3.66 12.22
N HIS A 257 -0.87 3.40 12.81
CA HIS A 257 -1.89 4.42 13.04
C HIS A 257 -1.67 5.03 14.40
N ILE A 258 -1.46 6.34 14.44
CA ILE A 258 -1.35 7.10 15.68
C ILE A 258 -2.67 7.82 15.89
N LEU A 259 -3.21 7.73 17.10
CA LEU A 259 -4.44 8.38 17.52
C LEU A 259 -4.15 9.71 18.24
N PRO A 260 -5.11 10.66 18.30
CA PRO A 260 -4.89 11.97 18.91
C PRO A 260 -4.53 11.91 20.40
N ASN A 261 -4.96 10.88 21.10
CA ASN A 261 -4.64 10.64 22.52
C ASN A 261 -3.25 10.00 22.73
N GLY A 262 -2.56 9.64 21.64
CA GLY A 262 -1.26 8.99 21.65
C GLY A 262 -1.25 7.48 21.80
N ASP A 263 -2.42 6.85 21.77
CA ASP A 263 -2.51 5.42 21.48
C ASP A 263 -2.17 5.15 20.01
N PHE A 264 -1.84 3.91 19.69
CA PHE A 264 -1.52 3.52 18.33
C PHE A 264 -1.90 2.07 18.03
N ALA A 265 -1.99 1.74 16.75
CA ALA A 265 -2.20 0.39 16.25
C ALA A 265 -1.27 0.11 15.07
N ILE A 266 -0.62 -1.06 15.05
CA ILE A 266 0.14 -1.53 13.89
C ILE A 266 -0.84 -1.96 12.78
N ALA A 267 -0.78 -1.28 11.66
CA ALA A 267 -1.57 -1.60 10.47
C ALA A 267 -1.05 -2.86 9.78
N GLU A 268 0.25 -2.87 9.50
CA GLU A 268 0.93 -3.86 8.68
C GLU A 268 2.46 -3.76 8.92
N LEU A 269 3.17 -4.87 8.79
CA LEU A 269 4.63 -4.93 8.65
C LEU A 269 4.95 -5.33 7.21
N GLN A 270 6.04 -4.84 6.61
CA GLN A 270 6.34 -5.05 5.18
C GLN A 270 7.79 -5.51 4.92
N PHE A 271 7.98 -6.65 4.21
CA PHE A 271 9.26 -7.39 4.16
C PHE A 271 9.78 -7.76 2.74
N PRO A 272 10.59 -6.96 2.05
CA PRO A 272 10.79 -5.53 2.23
C PRO A 272 9.85 -4.73 1.31
N ASP A 273 9.35 -3.60 1.80
CA ASP A 273 8.90 -2.49 0.95
C ASP A 273 9.81 -1.30 1.25
N VAL A 274 10.14 -0.50 0.25
CA VAL A 274 10.99 0.67 0.44
C VAL A 274 10.45 1.85 -0.34
N GLY A 275 10.73 3.02 0.20
CA GLY A 275 10.50 4.29 -0.46
C GLY A 275 11.78 4.88 -1.02
N LEU A 276 12.86 4.11 -1.27
CA LEU A 276 14.14 4.67 -1.72
C LEU A 276 14.03 5.18 -3.14
N PHE A 277 13.12 4.63 -3.95
CA PHE A 277 12.79 5.19 -5.26
C PHE A 277 12.46 6.69 -5.19
N LEU A 278 11.94 7.18 -4.05
CA LEU A 278 11.68 8.61 -3.83
C LEU A 278 12.98 9.43 -3.88
N ASN A 279 14.10 8.90 -3.39
CA ASN A 279 15.40 9.57 -3.47
C ASN A 279 15.91 9.68 -4.92
N GLY A 280 15.53 8.72 -5.77
CA GLY A 280 15.86 8.70 -7.19
C GLY A 280 14.93 9.52 -8.10
N LEU A 281 13.90 10.18 -7.56
CA LEU A 281 13.03 11.06 -8.33
C LEU A 281 13.70 12.42 -8.58
N PRO A 282 13.69 12.95 -9.81
CA PRO A 282 14.14 14.32 -10.07
C PRO A 282 13.32 15.33 -9.27
N ILE A 283 13.98 16.27 -8.57
CA ILE A 283 13.26 17.28 -7.77
C ILE A 283 12.38 18.16 -8.67
N ASP A 284 12.80 18.51 -9.90
CA ASP A 284 12.02 19.23 -10.91
C ASP A 284 11.24 20.47 -10.38
N GLY A 285 11.82 21.18 -9.40
CA GLY A 285 11.21 22.34 -8.76
C GLY A 285 10.15 22.03 -7.69
N SER A 286 9.89 20.76 -7.37
CA SER A 286 9.04 20.33 -6.26
C SER A 286 9.70 20.65 -4.92
N HIS A 287 9.03 21.46 -4.10
CA HIS A 287 9.50 21.76 -2.74
C HIS A 287 9.24 20.57 -1.80
N ALA A 288 8.12 19.88 -1.99
CA ALA A 288 7.75 18.75 -1.14
C ALA A 288 8.69 17.55 -1.33
N LEU A 289 9.07 17.22 -2.58
CA LEU A 289 10.04 16.15 -2.83
C LEU A 289 11.41 16.47 -2.22
N ARG A 290 11.87 17.72 -2.26
CA ARG A 290 13.15 18.09 -1.65
C ARG A 290 13.20 17.75 -0.15
N GLN A 291 12.11 17.99 0.58
CA GLN A 291 12.03 17.63 2.00
C GLN A 291 11.94 16.12 2.21
N ILE A 292 11.19 15.42 1.36
CA ILE A 292 11.12 13.95 1.39
C ILE A 292 12.52 13.35 1.17
N HIS A 293 13.31 13.85 0.21
CA HIS A 293 14.68 13.41 -0.02
C HIS A 293 15.57 13.55 1.21
N ALA A 294 15.42 14.65 1.96
CA ALA A 294 16.22 14.90 3.17
C ALA A 294 15.99 13.86 4.28
N ILE A 295 14.80 13.26 4.33
CA ILE A 295 14.47 12.18 5.27
C ILE A 295 14.84 10.80 4.71
N VAL A 296 14.53 10.55 3.43
CA VAL A 296 14.73 9.24 2.80
C VAL A 296 16.21 8.95 2.53
N GLY A 297 17.03 9.96 2.25
CA GLY A 297 18.47 9.79 1.96
C GLY A 297 19.23 9.05 3.06
N PRO A 298 19.24 9.54 4.31
CA PRO A 298 19.89 8.85 5.42
C PRO A 298 19.34 7.43 5.69
N MET A 299 18.04 7.20 5.41
CA MET A 299 17.45 5.87 5.52
C MET A 299 17.97 4.92 4.44
N LYS A 300 18.10 5.41 3.20
CA LYS A 300 18.73 4.69 2.10
C LYS A 300 20.11 4.20 2.51
N ASP A 301 20.96 5.11 2.99
CA ASP A 301 22.33 4.79 3.35
C ASP A 301 22.39 3.66 4.39
N LYS A 302 21.53 3.69 5.41
CA LYS A 302 21.45 2.62 6.42
C LYS A 302 20.99 1.28 5.86
N VAL A 303 20.05 1.28 4.91
CA VAL A 303 19.61 0.07 4.23
C VAL A 303 20.75 -0.51 3.37
N ILE A 304 21.45 0.33 2.61
CA ILE A 304 22.58 -0.10 1.78
C ILE A 304 23.75 -0.60 2.64
N ASP A 305 24.04 0.05 3.77
CA ASP A 305 25.05 -0.42 4.74
C ASP A 305 24.71 -1.85 5.24
N GLY A 306 23.43 -2.14 5.47
CA GLY A 306 22.97 -3.47 5.85
C GLY A 306 23.16 -4.51 4.74
N PHE A 307 22.87 -4.16 3.48
CA PHE A 307 23.15 -5.03 2.34
C PHE A 307 24.65 -5.32 2.22
N GLU A 308 25.48 -4.28 2.34
CA GLU A 308 26.94 -4.42 2.27
C GLU A 308 27.50 -5.33 3.38
N LYS A 309 27.01 -5.17 4.62
CA LYS A 309 27.39 -6.04 5.75
C LYS A 309 27.17 -7.51 5.41
N ILE A 310 25.98 -7.84 4.92
CA ILE A 310 25.60 -9.21 4.54
C ILE A 310 26.42 -9.73 3.37
N ILE A 311 26.69 -8.89 2.36
CA ILE A 311 27.54 -9.27 1.22
C ILE A 311 28.94 -9.63 1.71
N LYS A 312 29.55 -8.81 2.58
CA LYS A 312 30.87 -9.08 3.16
C LYS A 312 30.89 -10.37 3.97
N GLU A 313 29.93 -10.54 4.87
CA GLU A 313 29.77 -11.77 5.68
C GLU A 313 29.65 -13.01 4.79
N THR A 314 28.90 -12.91 3.69
CA THR A 314 28.75 -14.01 2.73
C THR A 314 30.05 -14.31 2.00
N ILE A 315 30.78 -13.27 1.57
CA ILE A 315 32.08 -13.41 0.88
C ILE A 315 33.13 -14.03 1.81
N ASP A 316 33.17 -13.62 3.07
CA ASP A 316 34.12 -14.17 4.04
C ASP A 316 33.86 -15.66 4.32
N LEU A 317 32.58 -16.08 4.30
CA LEU A 317 32.19 -17.46 4.56
C LEU A 317 32.31 -18.37 3.33
N LYS A 318 31.96 -17.88 2.14
CA LYS A 318 31.79 -18.69 0.92
C LYS A 318 32.69 -18.30 -0.24
N GLY A 319 33.51 -17.27 -0.09
CA GLY A 319 34.21 -16.64 -1.19
C GLY A 319 33.28 -15.79 -2.06
N LYS A 320 33.81 -15.28 -3.18
CA LYS A 320 33.05 -14.42 -4.10
C LYS A 320 31.92 -15.22 -4.76
N VAL A 321 30.68 -14.82 -4.46
CA VAL A 321 29.45 -15.40 -5.04
C VAL A 321 28.71 -14.37 -5.91
N PRO A 322 27.91 -14.81 -6.91
CA PRO A 322 26.99 -13.94 -7.62
C PRO A 322 25.95 -13.31 -6.68
N LEU A 323 25.61 -12.05 -6.94
CA LEU A 323 24.66 -11.24 -6.17
C LEU A 323 23.42 -10.94 -7.03
N TYR A 324 22.24 -11.29 -6.52
CA TYR A 324 20.98 -11.12 -7.23
C TYR A 324 19.99 -10.26 -6.45
N LEU A 325 19.29 -9.38 -7.16
CA LEU A 325 18.08 -8.71 -6.67
C LEU A 325 16.89 -9.41 -7.34
N VAL A 326 16.07 -10.10 -6.55
CA VAL A 326 15.03 -10.99 -7.06
C VAL A 326 13.65 -10.36 -6.90
N THR A 327 12.89 -10.26 -7.99
CA THR A 327 11.52 -9.71 -8.03
C THR A 327 10.60 -10.60 -8.89
N ARG A 328 9.34 -10.19 -9.11
CA ARG A 328 8.34 -10.85 -9.96
C ARG A 328 8.69 -10.71 -11.45
N SER A 329 8.38 -11.71 -12.27
CA SER A 329 8.66 -11.64 -13.71
C SER A 329 7.97 -10.46 -14.39
N GLU A 330 6.76 -10.08 -14.00
CA GLU A 330 6.03 -8.96 -14.61
C GLU A 330 6.75 -7.61 -14.44
N VAL A 331 7.46 -7.42 -13.33
CA VAL A 331 8.25 -6.20 -13.07
C VAL A 331 9.41 -6.09 -14.06
N ILE A 332 10.02 -7.22 -14.43
CA ILE A 332 11.19 -7.25 -15.33
C ILE A 332 10.75 -7.31 -16.80
N GLU A 333 9.97 -8.32 -17.15
CA GLU A 333 9.61 -8.66 -18.52
C GLU A 333 8.59 -7.67 -19.10
N ASN A 334 7.56 -7.37 -18.31
CA ASN A 334 6.54 -6.42 -18.71
C ASN A 334 6.87 -5.01 -18.25
N LYS A 335 7.92 -4.76 -17.46
CA LYS A 335 8.22 -3.43 -16.91
C LYS A 335 7.01 -2.85 -16.15
N GLU A 336 6.27 -3.70 -15.44
CA GLU A 336 5.18 -3.28 -14.55
C GLU A 336 5.73 -2.71 -13.24
N ASP A 337 4.95 -1.84 -12.61
CA ASP A 337 5.28 -1.24 -11.30
C ASP A 337 6.58 -0.40 -11.33
N VAL A 338 6.50 0.79 -11.93
CA VAL A 338 7.66 1.70 -12.03
C VAL A 338 8.31 2.03 -10.69
N LEU A 339 7.57 1.99 -9.59
CA LEU A 339 8.11 2.27 -8.25
C LEU A 339 9.07 1.17 -7.83
N GLU A 340 8.67 -0.09 -7.99
CA GLU A 340 9.52 -1.25 -7.72
C GLU A 340 10.74 -1.30 -8.65
N ILE A 341 10.57 -0.99 -9.94
CA ILE A 341 11.69 -0.92 -10.89
C ILE A 341 12.70 0.14 -10.48
N ARG A 342 12.23 1.34 -10.10
CA ARG A 342 13.10 2.43 -9.64
C ARG A 342 13.78 2.12 -8.32
N GLU A 343 13.08 1.43 -7.41
CA GLU A 343 13.63 0.94 -6.15
C GLU A 343 14.82 0.00 -6.41
N LEU A 344 14.64 -1.02 -7.24
CA LEU A 344 15.70 -1.95 -7.61
C LEU A 344 16.87 -1.26 -8.33
N ALA A 345 16.57 -0.30 -9.20
CA ALA A 345 17.59 0.48 -9.90
C ALA A 345 18.43 1.34 -8.94
N GLU A 346 17.80 1.95 -7.93
CA GLU A 346 18.48 2.74 -6.90
C GLU A 346 19.41 1.85 -6.06
N VAL A 347 18.90 0.71 -5.57
CA VAL A 347 19.72 -0.26 -4.80
C VAL A 347 20.88 -0.79 -5.64
N GLN A 348 20.64 -1.14 -6.91
CA GLN A 348 21.69 -1.60 -7.82
C GLN A 348 22.75 -0.52 -8.05
N ALA A 349 22.36 0.74 -8.26
CA ALA A 349 23.28 1.84 -8.47
C ALA A 349 24.17 2.09 -7.24
N GLU A 350 23.59 2.04 -6.03
CA GLU A 350 24.31 2.23 -4.77
C GLU A 350 25.25 1.06 -4.46
N LEU A 351 24.84 -0.18 -4.68
CA LEU A 351 25.73 -1.34 -4.52
C LEU A 351 26.89 -1.30 -5.52
N LYS A 352 26.62 -0.88 -6.77
CA LYS A 352 27.65 -0.69 -7.79
C LYS A 352 28.65 0.41 -7.42
N SER A 353 28.19 1.53 -6.84
CA SER A 353 29.07 2.62 -6.38
C SER A 353 30.04 2.14 -5.29
N ARG A 354 29.63 1.14 -4.51
CA ARG A 354 30.44 0.46 -3.48
C ARG A 354 31.26 -0.73 -4.01
N GLY A 355 31.26 -0.97 -5.32
CA GLY A 355 32.07 -2.00 -5.97
C GLY A 355 31.43 -3.40 -6.05
N TYR A 356 30.14 -3.52 -5.76
CA TYR A 356 29.40 -4.78 -5.89
C TYR A 356 28.60 -4.83 -7.19
N GLU A 357 28.84 -5.85 -8.00
CA GLU A 357 28.04 -6.12 -9.19
C GLU A 357 26.82 -6.97 -8.82
N THR A 358 25.63 -6.49 -9.16
CA THR A 358 24.37 -7.19 -8.92
C THR A 358 23.57 -7.36 -10.21
N GLN A 359 22.81 -8.45 -10.30
CA GLN A 359 21.89 -8.71 -11.40
C GLN A 359 20.44 -8.73 -10.90
N ILE A 360 19.53 -8.06 -11.61
CA ILE A 360 18.10 -8.11 -11.32
C ILE A 360 17.52 -9.31 -12.08
N ILE A 361 16.90 -10.26 -11.39
CA ILE A 361 16.34 -11.48 -11.98
C ILE A 361 14.94 -11.78 -11.44
N SER A 362 14.16 -12.57 -12.18
CA SER A 362 12.84 -12.99 -11.73
C SER A 362 12.91 -14.11 -10.70
N ALA A 363 11.86 -14.29 -9.90
CA ALA A 363 11.72 -15.41 -8.98
C ALA A 363 11.78 -16.76 -9.72
N ALA A 364 11.21 -16.84 -10.92
CA ALA A 364 11.30 -18.00 -11.80
C ALA A 364 12.73 -18.27 -12.30
N SER A 365 13.51 -17.23 -12.60
CA SER A 365 14.93 -17.39 -12.94
C SER A 365 15.74 -17.84 -11.73
N ALA A 366 15.49 -17.23 -10.57
CA ALA A 366 16.16 -17.54 -9.32
C ALA A 366 15.93 -19.00 -8.88
N SER A 367 14.75 -19.57 -9.14
CA SER A 367 14.46 -20.97 -8.78
C SER A 367 15.28 -22.00 -9.56
N ASN A 368 15.94 -21.60 -10.66
CA ASN A 368 16.78 -22.48 -11.49
C ASN A 368 18.28 -22.36 -11.19
N ILE A 369 18.68 -21.46 -10.28
CA ILE A 369 20.09 -21.31 -9.90
C ILE A 369 20.55 -22.51 -9.08
N ASN A 370 21.71 -23.05 -9.42
CA ASN A 370 22.27 -24.26 -8.81
C ASN A 370 23.68 -24.08 -8.23
N CYS A 371 24.16 -22.83 -8.15
CA CYS A 371 25.46 -22.46 -7.58
C CYS A 371 25.29 -21.62 -6.31
N ASP A 372 26.35 -21.52 -5.50
CA ASP A 372 26.39 -20.60 -4.37
C ASP A 372 26.08 -19.18 -4.83
N SER A 373 25.10 -18.54 -4.18
CA SER A 373 24.62 -17.22 -4.56
C SER A 373 23.95 -16.50 -3.38
N LEU A 374 24.03 -15.17 -3.41
CA LEU A 374 23.32 -14.30 -2.48
C LEU A 374 22.18 -13.62 -3.21
N MET A 375 20.97 -13.73 -2.66
CA MET A 375 19.74 -13.25 -3.26
C MET A 375 19.00 -12.34 -2.29
N PHE A 376 18.84 -11.08 -2.65
CA PHE A 376 17.98 -10.15 -1.95
C PHE A 376 16.58 -10.18 -2.58
N LEU A 377 15.58 -10.57 -1.82
CA LEU A 377 14.21 -10.75 -2.31
C LEU A 377 13.41 -9.45 -2.15
N PHE A 378 12.75 -9.01 -3.22
CA PHE A 378 11.92 -7.80 -3.25
C PHE A 378 10.53 -8.11 -3.76
N ASN A 379 9.54 -7.61 -3.02
CA ASN A 379 8.15 -7.50 -3.42
C ASN A 379 7.47 -8.73 -4.08
N LEU A 380 7.91 -9.95 -3.73
CA LEU A 380 7.34 -11.20 -4.25
C LEU A 380 5.89 -11.38 -3.80
N ASP A 381 5.05 -11.91 -4.69
CA ASP A 381 3.66 -12.29 -4.38
C ASP A 381 3.63 -13.74 -3.87
N PRO A 382 3.32 -13.96 -2.57
CA PRO A 382 3.29 -15.31 -1.98
C PRO A 382 2.21 -16.22 -2.59
N THR A 383 1.26 -15.68 -3.35
CA THR A 383 0.20 -16.45 -4.02
C THR A 383 0.56 -16.88 -5.44
N SER A 384 1.67 -16.38 -5.99
CA SER A 384 2.10 -16.65 -7.37
C SER A 384 2.75 -18.03 -7.55
N ALA A 385 2.62 -18.62 -8.74
CA ALA A 385 3.28 -19.90 -9.05
C ALA A 385 4.82 -19.80 -8.98
N GLU A 386 5.38 -18.66 -9.36
CA GLU A 386 6.84 -18.42 -9.33
C GLU A 386 7.38 -18.40 -7.91
N PHE A 387 6.65 -17.79 -6.97
CA PHE A 387 6.99 -17.86 -5.54
C PHE A 387 7.02 -19.30 -5.04
N HIS A 388 6.04 -20.12 -5.41
CA HIS A 388 5.99 -21.53 -5.01
C HIS A 388 7.18 -22.33 -5.58
N GLN A 389 7.61 -22.03 -6.81
CA GLN A 389 8.81 -22.63 -7.41
C GLN A 389 10.08 -22.21 -6.67
N LEU A 390 10.24 -20.92 -6.38
CA LEU A 390 11.37 -20.39 -5.62
C LEU A 390 11.45 -20.98 -4.21
N ALA A 391 10.32 -21.01 -3.49
CA ALA A 391 10.23 -21.58 -2.15
C ALA A 391 10.58 -23.08 -2.14
N ARG A 392 10.15 -23.83 -3.17
CA ARG A 392 10.54 -25.24 -3.34
C ARG A 392 12.04 -25.39 -3.60
N ALA A 393 12.62 -24.60 -4.50
CA ALA A 393 14.06 -24.63 -4.77
C ALA A 393 14.88 -24.33 -3.50
N TYR A 394 14.47 -23.31 -2.74
CA TYR A 394 15.09 -22.92 -1.48
C TYR A 394 15.07 -24.04 -0.41
N LEU A 395 14.00 -24.83 -0.34
CA LEU A 395 13.87 -25.95 0.59
C LEU A 395 14.56 -27.23 0.10
N MET A 396 14.67 -27.43 -1.22
CA MET A 396 15.40 -28.56 -1.81
C MET A 396 16.92 -28.41 -1.69
N ASP A 397 17.41 -27.18 -1.54
CA ASP A 397 18.82 -26.87 -1.40
C ASP A 397 19.40 -27.28 -0.03
N THR A 398 19.71 -28.56 0.11
CA THR A 398 20.32 -29.14 1.31
C THR A 398 21.74 -28.65 1.57
N GLU A 399 22.43 -28.20 0.53
CA GLU A 399 23.80 -27.67 0.60
C GLU A 399 23.83 -26.17 0.94
N ARG A 400 22.66 -25.54 1.08
CA ARG A 400 22.49 -24.11 1.40
C ARG A 400 23.22 -23.18 0.42
N LYS A 401 23.29 -23.55 -0.86
CA LYS A 401 23.84 -22.73 -1.94
C LYS A 401 23.09 -21.40 -2.11
N LEU A 402 21.79 -21.41 -1.91
CA LEU A 402 20.91 -20.27 -2.11
C LEU A 402 20.74 -19.52 -0.78
N CYS A 403 21.51 -18.44 -0.61
CA CYS A 403 21.36 -17.52 0.51
C CYS A 403 20.29 -16.48 0.15
N MET A 404 19.05 -16.67 0.62
CA MET A 404 17.93 -15.76 0.36
C MET A 404 17.66 -14.86 1.56
N ILE A 405 17.55 -13.56 1.33
CA ILE A 405 17.33 -12.54 2.36
C ILE A 405 16.25 -11.55 1.89
N PRO A 406 15.12 -11.44 2.60
CA PRO A 406 14.68 -12.33 3.68
C PRO A 406 14.43 -13.78 3.20
N ASP A 407 14.26 -14.69 4.14
CA ASP A 407 13.61 -15.98 3.91
C ASP A 407 12.25 -15.74 3.21
N PRO A 408 11.97 -16.42 2.07
CA PRO A 408 10.76 -16.18 1.29
C PRO A 408 9.46 -16.37 2.10
N PHE A 409 9.45 -17.19 3.15
CA PHE A 409 8.25 -17.45 3.94
C PHE A 409 7.84 -16.28 4.84
N LEU A 410 8.72 -15.31 5.10
CA LEU A 410 8.34 -14.08 5.81
C LEU A 410 7.28 -13.28 5.04
N ARG A 411 7.29 -13.35 3.70
CA ARG A 411 6.27 -12.71 2.86
C ARG A 411 4.88 -13.32 3.00
N VAL A 412 4.80 -14.61 3.34
CA VAL A 412 3.52 -15.29 3.55
C VAL A 412 2.83 -14.77 4.82
N ALA A 413 3.62 -14.48 5.86
CA ALA A 413 3.12 -14.03 7.16
C ALA A 413 2.76 -12.53 7.18
N GLU A 414 3.25 -11.74 6.22
CA GLU A 414 3.07 -10.28 6.13
C GLU A 414 1.60 -9.84 6.24
N ARG A 415 0.72 -10.51 5.47
CA ARG A 415 -0.70 -10.14 5.37
C ARG A 415 -1.52 -10.53 6.59
N GLU A 416 -0.99 -11.36 7.48
CA GLU A 416 -1.69 -11.86 8.66
C GLU A 416 -1.51 -10.95 9.87
N PHE A 417 -0.50 -10.07 9.87
CA PHE A 417 -0.15 -9.29 11.05
C PHE A 417 -0.75 -7.86 11.06
N THR A 418 -1.65 -7.61 12.00
CA THR A 418 -2.22 -6.29 12.31
C THR A 418 -2.70 -6.26 13.76
N ASP A 419 -2.66 -5.07 14.40
CA ASP A 419 -3.27 -4.83 15.71
C ASP A 419 -4.76 -4.48 15.61
N TYR A 420 -5.33 -4.41 14.41
CA TYR A 420 -6.77 -4.14 14.28
C TYR A 420 -7.62 -5.28 14.82
N ASP A 421 -8.70 -4.89 15.48
CA ASP A 421 -9.79 -5.80 15.82
C ASP A 421 -10.30 -6.49 14.56
N HIS A 422 -10.37 -7.81 14.61
CA HIS A 422 -10.83 -8.61 13.49
C HIS A 422 -11.63 -9.81 13.94
N ILE A 423 -12.63 -10.15 13.13
CA ILE A 423 -13.52 -11.28 13.39
C ILE A 423 -13.53 -12.18 12.16
N ALA A 424 -13.26 -13.47 12.38
CA ALA A 424 -13.46 -14.49 11.36
C ALA A 424 -14.95 -14.76 11.19
N MET A 425 -15.47 -14.53 9.98
CA MET A 425 -16.85 -14.85 9.64
C MET A 425 -16.99 -16.35 9.33
N THR A 426 -17.89 -17.00 10.04
CA THR A 426 -18.38 -18.33 9.68
C THR A 426 -19.18 -18.26 8.37
N THR A 427 -19.29 -19.40 7.66
CA THR A 427 -20.13 -19.51 6.46
C THR A 427 -21.57 -19.03 6.69
N LYS A 428 -22.15 -19.33 7.87
CA LYS A 428 -23.50 -18.88 8.23
C LYS A 428 -23.58 -17.36 8.36
N GLN A 429 -22.58 -16.73 8.98
CA GLN A 429 -22.52 -15.27 9.08
C GLN A 429 -22.39 -14.62 7.69
N SER A 430 -21.59 -15.20 6.79
CA SER A 430 -21.48 -14.70 5.41
C SER A 430 -22.81 -14.81 4.65
N GLN A 431 -23.55 -15.91 4.83
CA GLN A 431 -24.89 -16.09 4.26
C GLN A 431 -25.91 -15.11 4.85
N ASN A 432 -25.84 -14.85 6.17
CA ASN A 432 -26.70 -13.87 6.84
C ASN A 432 -26.42 -12.45 6.32
N LEU A 433 -25.15 -12.06 6.20
CA LEU A 433 -24.78 -10.78 5.61
C LEU A 433 -25.38 -10.64 4.21
N GLN A 434 -25.18 -11.64 3.35
CA GLN A 434 -25.76 -11.68 1.99
C GLN A 434 -27.29 -11.59 1.99
N ALA A 435 -27.98 -12.18 2.98
CA ALA A 435 -29.42 -12.11 3.10
C ALA A 435 -29.90 -10.72 3.54
N ILE A 436 -29.16 -10.07 4.44
CA ILE A 436 -29.46 -8.72 4.93
C ILE A 436 -29.28 -7.71 3.79
N VAL A 437 -28.16 -7.73 3.06
CA VAL A 437 -27.81 -6.69 2.07
C VAL A 437 -28.39 -6.91 0.67
N ARG A 438 -29.44 -7.74 0.52
CA ARG A 438 -30.09 -7.97 -0.77
C ARG A 438 -30.65 -6.67 -1.38
N GLU A 439 -30.65 -6.61 -2.71
CA GLU A 439 -31.07 -5.42 -3.45
C GLU A 439 -32.52 -5.03 -3.14
N ILE A 440 -32.75 -3.74 -2.88
CA ILE A 440 -34.10 -3.18 -2.74
C ILE A 440 -34.44 -2.43 -4.03
N GLU A 441 -35.51 -2.86 -4.71
CA GLU A 441 -35.85 -2.48 -6.08
C GLU A 441 -36.31 -1.01 -6.28
N SER A 442 -36.57 -0.21 -5.22
CA SER A 442 -36.81 1.24 -5.36
C SER A 442 -36.64 1.98 -4.03
N PHE A 443 -36.05 3.20 -4.09
CA PHE A 443 -35.74 4.02 -2.91
C PHE A 443 -36.94 4.81 -2.36
N ASN A 444 -37.90 5.17 -3.22
CA ASN A 444 -38.96 6.11 -2.84
C ASN A 444 -40.19 5.43 -2.20
N ASP A 445 -40.42 4.13 -2.46
CA ASP A 445 -41.66 3.45 -2.04
C ASP A 445 -41.46 2.47 -0.87
N LYS A 446 -40.25 2.38 -0.31
CA LYS A 446 -39.88 1.33 0.67
C LYS A 446 -38.97 1.85 1.81
N LYS A 447 -39.19 3.08 2.29
CA LYS A 447 -38.39 3.69 3.39
C LYS A 447 -38.29 2.79 4.63
N ASP A 448 -39.39 2.18 5.06
CA ASP A 448 -39.41 1.28 6.22
C ASP A 448 -38.57 0.01 6.01
N LYS A 449 -38.50 -0.49 4.76
CA LYS A 449 -37.66 -1.65 4.44
C LYS A 449 -36.18 -1.28 4.46
N LEU A 450 -35.81 -0.10 3.94
CA LEU A 450 -34.45 0.42 4.03
C LEU A 450 -34.03 0.60 5.48
N TYR A 451 -34.89 1.19 6.30
CA TYR A 451 -34.67 1.32 7.74
C TYR A 451 -34.45 -0.03 8.42
N THR A 452 -35.36 -0.99 8.20
CA THR A 452 -35.24 -2.34 8.75
C THR A 452 -33.94 -3.02 8.31
N GLN A 453 -33.54 -2.83 7.05
CA GLN A 453 -32.29 -3.38 6.51
C GLN A 453 -31.06 -2.75 7.17
N MET A 454 -31.01 -1.42 7.28
CA MET A 454 -29.89 -0.71 7.94
C MET A 454 -29.79 -1.08 9.42
N LEU A 455 -30.91 -1.18 10.12
CA LEU A 455 -30.93 -1.66 11.51
C LEU A 455 -30.48 -3.10 11.65
N ALA A 456 -30.97 -4.01 10.79
CA ALA A 456 -30.58 -5.41 10.82
C ALA A 456 -29.07 -5.57 10.57
N LEU A 457 -28.52 -4.77 9.66
CA LEU A 457 -27.09 -4.72 9.37
C LEU A 457 -26.27 -4.15 10.56
N ASP A 458 -26.69 -3.02 11.12
CA ASP A 458 -26.05 -2.41 12.28
C ASP A 458 -26.02 -3.39 13.45
N TYR A 459 -27.17 -4.00 13.75
CA TYR A 459 -27.31 -5.02 14.79
C TYR A 459 -26.42 -6.23 14.52
N PHE A 460 -26.43 -6.76 13.30
CA PHE A 460 -25.59 -7.89 12.90
C PHE A 460 -24.09 -7.60 13.13
N LEU A 461 -23.60 -6.43 12.72
CA LEU A 461 -22.21 -6.02 12.92
C LEU A 461 -21.87 -5.84 14.42
N ARG A 462 -22.75 -5.20 15.21
CA ARG A 462 -22.55 -5.07 16.67
C ARG A 462 -22.54 -6.42 17.38
N GLN A 463 -23.43 -7.34 17.00
CA GLN A 463 -23.46 -8.69 17.57
C GLN A 463 -22.17 -9.47 17.29
N MET A 464 -21.49 -9.18 16.18
CA MET A 464 -20.17 -9.73 15.90
C MET A 464 -19.05 -9.09 16.72
N GLY A 465 -19.30 -7.96 17.40
CA GLY A 465 -18.29 -7.17 18.12
C GLY A 465 -17.67 -6.04 17.30
N ILE A 466 -18.22 -5.72 16.12
CA ILE A 466 -17.70 -4.67 15.24
C ILE A 466 -18.27 -3.31 15.64
N ASN A 467 -17.41 -2.47 16.23
CA ASN A 467 -17.78 -1.14 16.69
C ASN A 467 -17.39 -0.01 15.72
N GLU A 468 -16.44 -0.27 14.81
CA GLU A 468 -16.00 0.72 13.83
C GLU A 468 -16.94 0.80 12.63
N ASP A 469 -16.90 1.95 11.94
CA ASP A 469 -17.73 2.21 10.76
C ASP A 469 -17.04 1.79 9.45
N VAL A 470 -15.71 1.75 9.42
CA VAL A 470 -14.90 1.34 8.27
C VAL A 470 -14.47 -0.11 8.40
N LEU A 471 -14.79 -0.91 7.39
CA LEU A 471 -14.59 -2.35 7.41
C LEU A 471 -13.74 -2.82 6.23
N HIS A 472 -12.77 -3.68 6.49
CA HIS A 472 -12.00 -4.38 5.46
C HIS A 472 -12.29 -5.88 5.52
N PHE A 473 -12.93 -6.41 4.48
CA PHE A 473 -13.10 -7.86 4.29
C PHE A 473 -11.82 -8.43 3.67
N CYS A 474 -11.15 -9.29 4.42
CA CYS A 474 -9.83 -9.84 4.11
C CYS A 474 -9.94 -11.36 3.91
N HIS A 475 -9.24 -11.86 2.90
CA HIS A 475 -9.15 -13.30 2.63
C HIS A 475 -7.78 -13.61 2.01
N PRO A 476 -7.09 -14.72 2.36
CA PRO A 476 -5.75 -15.03 1.83
C PRO A 476 -5.66 -15.10 0.30
N ALA A 477 -6.72 -15.56 -0.36
CA ALA A 477 -6.80 -15.62 -1.82
C ALA A 477 -7.03 -14.25 -2.51
N LEU A 478 -7.29 -13.18 -1.74
CA LEU A 478 -7.44 -11.84 -2.28
C LEU A 478 -6.14 -11.05 -2.08
N PRO A 479 -5.61 -10.40 -3.13
CA PRO A 479 -4.38 -9.61 -3.00
C PRO A 479 -4.59 -8.31 -2.21
N THR A 480 -5.81 -7.78 -2.19
CA THR A 480 -6.17 -6.57 -1.45
C THR A 480 -7.47 -6.77 -0.69
N PRO A 481 -7.61 -6.22 0.53
CA PRO A 481 -8.88 -6.21 1.25
C PRO A 481 -10.01 -5.56 0.44
N ILE A 482 -11.23 -6.06 0.57
CA ILE A 482 -12.44 -5.46 0.01
C ILE A 482 -12.98 -4.48 1.04
N PRO A 483 -12.99 -3.18 0.75
CA PRO A 483 -13.29 -2.23 1.80
C PRO A 483 -14.80 -1.85 1.67
N ALA A 484 -15.56 -1.89 2.79
CA ALA A 484 -16.92 -1.37 2.89
C ALA A 484 -17.12 -0.34 4.04
N TYR A 485 -18.18 0.47 3.94
CA TYR A 485 -18.60 1.42 4.99
C TYR A 485 -19.96 1.02 5.57
N ARG A 486 -20.05 0.99 6.90
CA ARG A 486 -21.20 0.49 7.67
C ARG A 486 -22.56 1.04 7.24
N TYR A 487 -22.63 2.34 6.91
CA TYR A 487 -23.89 3.00 6.54
C TYR A 487 -24.11 3.10 5.03
N ASP A 488 -23.21 2.56 4.20
CA ASP A 488 -23.41 2.40 2.76
C ASP A 488 -23.80 0.94 2.46
N ILE A 489 -25.11 0.66 2.45
CA ILE A 489 -25.66 -0.68 2.17
C ILE A 489 -25.13 -1.22 0.84
N LYS A 490 -24.99 -0.36 -0.19
CA LYS A 490 -24.51 -0.80 -1.51
C LYS A 490 -23.06 -1.24 -1.44
N SER A 491 -22.21 -0.58 -0.64
CA SER A 491 -20.82 -1.03 -0.43
C SER A 491 -20.76 -2.44 0.14
N LEU A 492 -21.59 -2.73 1.14
CA LEU A 492 -21.64 -4.03 1.80
C LEU A 492 -22.29 -5.11 0.91
N GLN A 493 -23.28 -4.73 0.11
CA GLN A 493 -23.83 -5.61 -0.92
C GLN A 493 -22.76 -6.02 -1.93
N LEU A 494 -21.99 -5.05 -2.45
CA LEU A 494 -20.93 -5.33 -3.42
C LEU A 494 -19.83 -6.20 -2.79
N ALA A 495 -19.44 -5.94 -1.54
CA ALA A 495 -18.50 -6.78 -0.83
C ALA A 495 -19.02 -8.22 -0.65
N ALA A 496 -20.28 -8.38 -0.24
CA ALA A 496 -20.92 -9.68 -0.08
C ALA A 496 -21.04 -10.46 -1.39
N ASN A 497 -21.29 -9.77 -2.51
CA ASN A 497 -21.32 -10.38 -3.85
C ASN A 497 -19.93 -10.89 -4.26
N ILE A 498 -18.86 -10.11 -4.06
CA ILE A 498 -17.49 -10.55 -4.36
C ILE A 498 -17.13 -11.81 -3.54
N ILE A 499 -17.47 -11.82 -2.25
CA ILE A 499 -17.27 -12.98 -1.37
C ILE A 499 -18.00 -14.21 -1.93
N LYS A 500 -19.24 -14.03 -2.37
CA LYS A 500 -20.08 -15.10 -2.94
C LYS A 500 -19.53 -15.64 -4.26
N GLU A 501 -19.25 -14.74 -5.21
CA GLU A 501 -18.78 -15.07 -6.56
C GLU A 501 -17.41 -15.74 -6.52
N GLY A 502 -16.54 -15.31 -5.60
CA GLY A 502 -15.24 -15.95 -5.35
C GLY A 502 -15.31 -17.25 -4.54
N ASN A 503 -16.49 -17.65 -4.05
CA ASN A 503 -16.67 -18.78 -3.12
C ASN A 503 -15.70 -18.73 -1.93
N LEU A 504 -15.49 -17.53 -1.38
CA LEU A 504 -14.51 -17.29 -0.32
C LEU A 504 -15.08 -17.76 1.03
N LYS A 505 -14.37 -18.64 1.70
CA LYS A 505 -14.69 -19.14 3.05
C LYS A 505 -13.81 -18.43 4.07
N ASP A 506 -14.25 -18.39 5.33
CA ASP A 506 -13.43 -17.88 6.44
C ASP A 506 -12.91 -16.44 6.22
N VAL A 507 -13.80 -15.58 5.71
CA VAL A 507 -13.50 -14.16 5.49
C VAL A 507 -13.32 -13.46 6.83
N ASN A 508 -12.19 -12.78 7.01
CA ASN A 508 -11.94 -11.96 8.18
C ASN A 508 -12.45 -10.54 7.94
N VAL A 509 -13.24 -10.00 8.87
CA VAL A 509 -13.63 -8.59 8.85
C VAL A 509 -12.75 -7.84 9.82
N ARG A 510 -11.90 -6.94 9.28
CA ARG A 510 -11.06 -6.03 10.07
C ARG A 510 -11.79 -4.70 10.27
N ALA A 511 -11.93 -4.29 11.53
CA ALA A 511 -12.44 -2.99 11.91
C ALA A 511 -11.30 -1.98 11.87
N ILE A 512 -11.39 -0.98 11.00
CA ILE A 512 -10.32 0.00 10.85
C ILE A 512 -10.64 1.20 11.75
N PRO A 513 -9.78 1.58 12.72
CA PRO A 513 -10.09 2.56 13.74
C PRO A 513 -9.96 4.01 13.23
N ILE A 514 -10.70 4.33 12.17
CA ILE A 514 -10.69 5.64 11.50
C ILE A 514 -12.03 6.31 11.71
N SER A 515 -11.97 7.57 12.13
CA SER A 515 -13.11 8.47 12.20
C SER A 515 -12.63 9.93 12.23
N PRO A 516 -13.48 10.92 11.89
CA PRO A 516 -13.09 12.33 11.93
C PRO A 516 -12.54 12.79 13.29
N ASP A 517 -13.09 12.29 14.40
CA ASP A 517 -12.65 12.59 15.77
C ASP A 517 -11.29 11.97 16.13
N ARG A 518 -10.81 11.01 15.34
CA ARG A 518 -9.52 10.33 15.52
C ARG A 518 -8.46 10.79 14.52
N ALA A 519 -8.73 11.82 13.73
CA ALA A 519 -7.78 12.30 12.74
C ALA A 519 -6.62 13.05 13.38
N VAL A 520 -5.41 12.69 12.95
CA VAL A 520 -4.15 13.33 13.37
C VAL A 520 -3.54 14.23 12.28
N LEU A 521 -4.16 14.23 11.09
CA LEU A 521 -3.78 15.08 9.97
C LEU A 521 -5.04 15.75 9.41
N LEU A 522 -4.95 17.03 9.08
CA LEU A 522 -5.96 17.81 8.38
C LEU A 522 -5.43 18.22 7.01
N ASP A 523 -6.31 18.35 6.02
CA ASP A 523 -5.98 18.97 4.75
C ASP A 523 -5.82 20.50 4.88
N LYS A 524 -5.51 21.16 3.77
CA LYS A 524 -5.30 22.62 3.72
C LYS A 524 -6.55 23.43 4.13
N ASP A 525 -7.74 22.85 4.00
CA ASP A 525 -9.03 23.49 4.26
C ASP A 525 -9.60 23.07 5.63
N GLY A 526 -8.91 22.21 6.37
CA GLY A 526 -9.28 21.74 7.71
C GLY A 526 -10.05 20.41 7.74
N GLY A 527 -10.27 19.77 6.59
CA GLY A 527 -10.88 18.44 6.48
C GLY A 527 -9.98 17.36 7.07
N THR A 528 -10.57 16.40 7.76
CA THR A 528 -9.90 15.31 8.46
C THR A 528 -9.34 14.29 7.47
N LEU A 529 -8.05 14.01 7.56
CA LEU A 529 -7.38 13.03 6.70
C LEU A 529 -7.05 11.77 7.49
N TYR A 530 -7.33 10.63 6.87
CA TYR A 530 -6.76 9.37 7.30
C TYR A 530 -5.24 9.39 7.04
N ALA A 531 -4.46 8.95 8.03
CA ALA A 531 -3.00 8.97 7.99
C ALA A 531 -2.41 7.71 8.64
N THR A 532 -1.32 7.23 8.06
CA THR A 532 -0.54 6.09 8.50
C THR A 532 0.94 6.49 8.53
N PHE A 533 1.58 6.34 9.67
CA PHE A 533 2.98 6.66 9.89
C PHE A 533 3.82 5.44 9.57
N ARG A 534 4.68 5.57 8.57
CA ARG A 534 5.57 4.51 8.14
C ARG A 534 6.94 4.70 8.75
N PHE A 535 7.32 3.75 9.59
CA PHE A 535 8.63 3.65 10.22
C PHE A 535 9.53 2.68 9.46
N MET A 536 10.84 2.93 9.51
CA MET A 536 11.86 2.04 8.96
C MET A 536 12.62 1.37 10.10
N PHE A 537 12.77 0.05 10.02
CA PHE A 537 13.57 -0.76 10.93
C PHE A 537 14.71 -1.40 10.17
N VAL A 538 15.93 -1.33 10.71
CA VAL A 538 17.12 -1.98 10.13
C VAL A 538 17.69 -2.97 11.11
N ARG A 539 18.25 -4.06 10.59
CA ARG A 539 18.97 -5.06 11.39
C ARG A 539 20.24 -4.44 11.99
N ARG A 540 20.53 -4.74 13.26
CA ARG A 540 21.74 -4.28 13.96
C ARG A 540 23.02 -4.97 13.46
#